data_AF-A0A3R9PB28-F1
#
_entry.id   AF-A0A3R9PB28-F1
#
_cell.length_a   1.000
_cell.length_b   1.000
_cell.length_c   1.000
_cell.angle_alpha   90.00
_cell.angle_beta   90.00
_cell.angle_gamma   90.00
#
_symmetry.space_group_name_H-M   'P 1'
#
loop_
_entity.id
_entity.type
_entity.pdbx_description
1 polymer ?
#
loop_
_entity_poly.entity_id
_entity_poly.type
_entity_poly.pdbx_seq_one_letter_code
_entity_poly.pdbx_strand_id
1 'polypeptide(L)'
;MSVQAQALEWGHGPRIFEVFLEPTCPFSVKAFNKLNAFLERAGEDNVTVKIRLQSQPWHLFSGVIVRCILAASTLADGKAAARKVMQAVADHREEFEFTDHCSGPNMQATPEEIIARIERYSGVQVAQAFAHPELQNAIKWHCKYARQNGIHVSPTFMVNGLVQADLGSGDDVEVWATRVLG
;
A
#
# COMPACT_ATOMS: atom_id res chain seq x y z
N MET A 1 19.88 -15.68 5.48
CA MET A 1 18.69 -15.66 6.36
C MET A 1 17.49 -15.40 5.48
N SER A 2 16.38 -16.11 5.66
CA SER A 2 15.17 -15.91 4.84
C SER A 2 14.60 -14.51 5.09
N VAL A 3 14.37 -13.74 4.02
CA VAL A 3 13.84 -12.37 4.08
C VAL A 3 12.32 -12.48 4.05
N GLN A 4 11.69 -12.44 5.22
CA GLN A 4 10.23 -12.53 5.34
C GLN A 4 9.63 -11.15 5.54
N ALA A 5 8.83 -10.70 4.58
CA ALA A 5 8.07 -9.46 4.65
C ALA A 5 7.02 -9.55 5.77
N GLN A 6 7.00 -8.58 6.69
CA GLN A 6 5.94 -8.49 7.69
C GLN A 6 4.62 -8.10 7.04
N ALA A 7 3.51 -8.61 7.59
CA ALA A 7 2.16 -8.26 7.14
C ALA A 7 1.86 -6.77 7.42
N LEU A 8 1.24 -6.12 6.44
CA LEU A 8 0.81 -4.72 6.55
C LEU A 8 -0.56 -4.64 7.25
N GLU A 9 -0.57 -4.91 8.56
CA GLU A 9 -1.79 -4.93 9.37
C GLU A 9 -1.65 -4.17 10.69
N TRP A 10 -2.72 -3.50 11.13
CA TRP A 10 -2.79 -2.70 12.36
C TRP A 10 -4.12 -2.94 13.09
N GLY A 11 -4.12 -2.82 14.41
CA GLY A 11 -5.20 -3.31 15.25
C GLY A 11 -5.15 -4.83 15.44
N HIS A 12 -6.06 -5.34 16.26
CA HIS A 12 -6.12 -6.75 16.66
C HIS A 12 -7.54 -7.25 16.91
N GLY A 13 -8.55 -6.45 16.56
CA GLY A 13 -9.94 -6.81 16.71
C GLY A 13 -10.43 -7.81 15.65
N PRO A 14 -11.58 -8.46 15.91
CA PRO A 14 -12.05 -9.58 15.12
C PRO A 14 -12.61 -9.19 13.75
N ARG A 15 -13.02 -7.93 13.55
CA ARG A 15 -13.53 -7.45 12.26
C ARG A 15 -12.36 -7.07 11.37
N ILE A 16 -12.32 -7.62 10.16
CA ILE A 16 -11.22 -7.36 9.23
C ILE A 16 -11.65 -6.29 8.22
N PHE A 17 -10.90 -5.19 8.17
CA PHE A 17 -11.04 -4.15 7.16
C PHE A 17 -9.83 -4.16 6.23
N GLU A 18 -10.00 -4.65 5.00
CA GLU A 18 -8.91 -4.69 4.02
C GLU A 18 -9.06 -3.59 2.99
N VAL A 19 -7.96 -2.92 2.67
CA VAL A 19 -7.94 -1.86 1.67
C VAL A 19 -6.86 -2.15 0.64
N PHE A 20 -7.28 -2.25 -0.62
CA PHE A 20 -6.41 -2.52 -1.77
C PHE A 20 -5.92 -1.21 -2.35
N LEU A 21 -4.63 -0.90 -2.16
CA LEU A 21 -4.04 0.39 -2.47
C LEU A 21 -2.98 0.28 -3.55
N GLU A 22 -3.08 1.13 -4.56
CA GLU A 22 -1.99 1.41 -5.50
C GLU A 22 -1.18 2.59 -4.96
N PRO A 23 0.11 2.43 -4.62
CA PRO A 23 0.89 3.45 -3.90
C PRO A 23 0.88 4.85 -4.52
N THR A 24 0.77 4.95 -5.85
CA THR A 24 0.81 6.25 -6.55
C THR A 24 -0.55 6.73 -7.06
N CYS A 25 -1.63 5.98 -6.82
CA CYS A 25 -2.98 6.39 -7.20
C CYS A 25 -3.50 7.50 -6.29
N PRO A 26 -4.00 8.63 -6.83
CA PRO A 26 -4.48 9.74 -6.01
C PRO A 26 -5.63 9.33 -5.08
N PHE A 27 -6.53 8.45 -5.53
CA PHE A 27 -7.61 7.93 -4.69
C PHE A 27 -7.11 6.98 -3.61
N SER A 28 -6.06 6.20 -3.90
CA SER A 28 -5.44 5.31 -2.91
C SER A 28 -4.69 6.11 -1.85
N VAL A 29 -3.96 7.16 -2.24
CA VAL A 29 -3.32 8.12 -1.32
C VAL A 29 -4.36 8.76 -0.38
N LYS A 30 -5.50 9.21 -0.93
CA LYS A 30 -6.60 9.76 -0.12
C LYS A 30 -7.14 8.75 0.90
N ALA A 31 -7.30 7.49 0.52
CA ALA A 31 -7.74 6.44 1.45
C ALA A 31 -6.68 6.11 2.50
N PHE A 32 -5.42 5.94 2.08
CA PHE A 32 -4.28 5.65 2.94
C PHE A 32 -4.13 6.67 4.09
N ASN A 33 -4.21 7.96 3.76
CA ASN A 33 -4.07 9.05 4.74
C ASN A 33 -5.20 9.08 5.79
N LYS A 34 -6.31 8.37 5.57
CA LYS A 34 -7.42 8.26 6.52
C LYS A 34 -7.38 7.03 7.42
N LEU A 35 -6.51 6.05 7.14
CA LEU A 35 -6.52 4.76 7.85
C LEU A 35 -6.21 4.88 9.35
N ASN A 36 -5.37 5.84 9.77
CA ASN A 36 -5.12 6.07 11.20
C ASN A 36 -6.35 6.61 11.91
N ALA A 37 -6.94 7.69 11.39
CA ALA A 37 -8.16 8.26 11.96
C ALA A 37 -9.30 7.24 11.98
N PHE A 38 -9.42 6.39 10.95
CA PHE A 38 -10.35 5.28 10.94
C PHE A 38 -10.07 4.26 12.08
N LEU A 39 -8.81 3.81 12.23
CA LEU A 39 -8.46 2.83 13.26
C LEU A 39 -8.67 3.39 14.67
N GLU A 40 -8.28 4.64 14.92
CA GLU A 40 -8.55 5.37 16.16
C GLU A 40 -10.05 5.46 16.45
N ARG A 41 -10.85 5.77 15.42
CA ARG A 41 -12.30 5.87 15.54
C ARG A 41 -13.00 4.53 15.76
N ALA A 42 -12.54 3.48 15.09
CA ALA A 42 -13.13 2.15 15.16
C ALA A 42 -12.69 1.36 16.40
N GLY A 43 -11.49 1.66 16.93
CA GLY A 43 -10.85 0.98 18.05
C GLY A 43 -10.08 -0.25 17.61
N GLU A 44 -8.83 -0.35 18.05
CA GLU A 44 -7.93 -1.46 17.72
C GLU A 44 -8.43 -2.83 18.22
N ASP A 45 -9.19 -2.85 19.31
CA ASP A 45 -9.83 -4.05 19.87
C ASP A 45 -11.03 -4.54 19.03
N ASN A 46 -11.59 -3.69 18.17
CA ASN A 46 -12.77 -4.01 17.36
C ASN A 46 -12.41 -4.41 15.94
N VAL A 47 -11.35 -3.80 15.38
CA VAL A 47 -10.98 -3.91 13.97
C VAL A 47 -9.50 -4.23 13.79
N THR A 48 -9.20 -5.08 12.82
CA THR A 48 -7.87 -5.21 12.21
C THR A 48 -7.89 -4.64 10.79
N VAL A 49 -7.12 -3.57 10.56
CA VAL A 49 -6.92 -2.94 9.25
C VAL A 49 -5.80 -3.66 8.52
N LYS A 50 -6.01 -4.02 7.25
CA LYS A 50 -4.98 -4.66 6.40
C LYS A 50 -4.82 -3.91 5.09
N ILE A 51 -3.58 -3.54 4.77
CA ILE A 51 -3.24 -2.98 3.47
C ILE A 51 -2.85 -4.11 2.51
N ARG A 52 -3.46 -4.11 1.34
CA ARG A 52 -3.10 -4.99 0.22
C ARG A 52 -2.56 -4.11 -0.92
N LEU A 53 -1.35 -4.38 -1.37
CA LEU A 53 -0.75 -3.63 -2.48
C LEU A 53 -1.36 -4.08 -3.81
N GLN A 54 -2.15 -3.20 -4.44
CA GLN A 54 -2.80 -3.41 -5.72
C GLN A 54 -1.99 -2.72 -6.82
N SER A 55 -1.00 -3.44 -7.37
CA SER A 55 -0.14 -2.90 -8.41
C SER A 55 -0.90 -2.72 -9.73
N GLN A 56 -1.05 -1.48 -10.20
CA GLN A 56 -1.74 -1.15 -11.44
C GLN A 56 -0.77 -1.09 -12.63
N PRO A 57 -0.99 -1.85 -13.72
CA PRO A 57 -0.05 -1.89 -14.84
C PRO A 57 0.11 -0.56 -15.61
N TRP A 58 -0.85 0.34 -15.55
CA TRP A 58 -0.75 1.68 -16.16
C TRP A 58 0.03 2.67 -15.28
N HIS A 59 0.35 2.32 -14.03
CA HIS A 59 1.26 3.09 -13.18
C HIS A 59 2.65 2.50 -13.37
N LEU A 60 3.43 3.03 -14.31
CA LEU A 60 4.52 2.27 -14.93
C LEU A 60 5.65 1.88 -13.95
N PHE A 61 5.84 2.62 -12.85
CA PHE A 61 6.78 2.26 -11.78
C PHE A 61 6.16 1.51 -10.58
N SER A 62 4.87 1.18 -10.63
CA SER A 62 4.17 0.52 -9.52
C SER A 62 4.89 -0.73 -9.02
N GLY A 63 5.40 -1.58 -9.93
CA GLY A 63 6.14 -2.79 -9.55
C GLY A 63 7.42 -2.50 -8.73
N VAL A 64 8.16 -1.44 -9.08
CA VAL A 64 9.37 -1.00 -8.35
C VAL A 64 8.97 -0.48 -6.97
N ILE A 65 7.95 0.36 -6.91
CA ILE A 65 7.48 1.01 -5.67
C ILE A 65 6.89 -0.02 -4.70
N VAL A 66 6.03 -0.93 -5.17
CA VAL A 66 5.47 -2.04 -4.39
C VAL A 66 6.58 -2.93 -3.84
N ARG A 67 7.62 -3.21 -4.64
CA ARG A 67 8.78 -3.98 -4.16
C ARG A 67 9.56 -3.22 -3.08
N CYS A 68 9.70 -1.90 -3.17
CA CYS A 68 10.33 -1.08 -2.12
C CYS A 68 9.53 -1.11 -0.81
N ILE A 69 8.20 -1.03 -0.87
CA ILE A 69 7.33 -1.12 0.32
C ILE A 69 7.51 -2.47 1.01
N LEU A 70 7.52 -3.56 0.24
CA LEU A 70 7.73 -4.91 0.77
C LEU A 70 9.17 -5.14 1.24
N ALA A 71 10.16 -4.53 0.59
CA ALA A 71 11.54 -4.54 1.07
C ALA A 71 11.63 -3.87 2.45
N ALA A 72 11.01 -2.70 2.61
CA ALA A 72 10.94 -2.01 3.89
C ALA A 72 10.26 -2.84 4.99
N SER A 73 9.22 -3.63 4.65
CA SER A 73 8.55 -4.49 5.63
C SER A 73 9.39 -5.69 6.11
N THR A 74 10.56 -5.92 5.52
CA THR A 74 11.51 -6.96 5.95
C THR A 74 12.57 -6.44 6.93
N LEU A 75 12.68 -5.12 7.08
CA LEU A 75 13.63 -4.47 7.98
C LEU A 75 13.18 -4.61 9.45
N ALA A 76 14.04 -4.21 10.39
CA ALA A 76 13.78 -4.29 11.83
C ALA A 76 12.47 -3.59 12.24
N ASP A 77 12.20 -2.41 11.67
CA ASP A 77 10.97 -1.62 11.89
C ASP A 77 9.74 -2.20 11.16
N GLY A 78 9.93 -3.20 10.29
CA GLY A 78 8.85 -3.96 9.67
C GLY A 78 7.77 -3.12 9.00
N LYS A 79 6.50 -3.38 9.36
CA LYS A 79 5.34 -2.64 8.83
C LYS A 79 5.42 -1.13 9.09
N ALA A 80 6.14 -0.67 10.11
CA ALA A 80 6.33 0.76 10.35
C ALA A 80 7.27 1.39 9.32
N ALA A 81 8.35 0.71 8.93
CA ALA A 81 9.21 1.13 7.82
C ALA A 81 8.45 1.11 6.48
N ALA A 82 7.66 0.07 6.22
CA ALA A 82 6.80 0.02 5.03
C ALA A 82 5.82 1.19 4.96
N ARG A 83 5.22 1.57 6.11
CA ARG A 83 4.35 2.74 6.19
C ARG A 83 5.08 4.06 5.92
N LYS A 84 6.32 4.23 6.42
CA LYS A 84 7.15 5.41 6.10
C LYS A 84 7.42 5.51 4.59
N VAL A 85 7.74 4.39 3.94
CA VAL A 85 7.90 4.35 2.47
C VAL A 85 6.60 4.71 1.75
N MET A 86 5.46 4.14 2.16
CA MET A 86 4.16 4.49 1.57
C MET A 86 3.81 5.97 1.77
N GLN A 87 4.08 6.55 2.94
CA GLN A 87 3.84 7.96 3.22
C GLN A 87 4.73 8.86 2.36
N ALA A 88 6.02 8.55 2.23
CA ALA A 88 6.93 9.30 1.38
C ALA A 88 6.49 9.30 -0.09
N VAL A 89 6.01 8.15 -0.60
CA VAL A 89 5.44 8.06 -1.95
C VAL A 89 4.14 8.85 -2.05
N ALA A 90 3.27 8.80 -1.04
CA ALA A 90 2.01 9.53 -1.02
C ALA A 90 2.21 11.05 -1.02
N ASP A 91 3.13 11.56 -0.21
CA ASP A 91 3.42 12.99 -0.06
C ASP A 91 4.07 13.58 -1.33
N HIS A 92 4.83 12.75 -2.07
CA HIS A 92 5.52 13.12 -3.31
C HIS A 92 4.95 12.40 -4.54
N ARG A 93 3.65 12.05 -4.53
CA ARG A 93 3.00 11.16 -5.50
C ARG A 93 3.34 11.46 -6.96
N GLU A 94 3.30 12.74 -7.35
CA GLU A 94 3.53 13.17 -8.73
C GLU A 94 4.96 12.89 -9.20
N GLU A 95 5.93 12.90 -8.29
CA GLU A 95 7.31 12.55 -8.61
C GLU A 95 7.49 11.05 -8.83
N PHE A 96 6.53 10.21 -8.44
CA PHE A 96 6.58 8.75 -8.64
C PHE A 96 5.69 8.27 -9.79
N GLU A 97 5.01 9.19 -10.48
CA GLU A 97 4.11 8.90 -11.59
C GLU A 97 4.53 9.50 -12.92
N PHE A 98 3.84 9.05 -13.96
CA PHE A 98 3.97 9.58 -15.31
C PHE A 98 2.81 10.54 -15.59
N THR A 99 3.07 11.64 -16.27
CA THR A 99 2.01 12.53 -16.76
C THR A 99 1.10 11.74 -17.69
N ASP A 100 -0.19 11.72 -17.36
CA ASP A 100 -1.23 10.92 -18.04
C ASP A 100 -0.82 9.46 -18.27
N HIS A 101 -0.06 8.89 -17.33
CA HIS A 101 0.41 7.49 -17.36
C HIS A 101 1.28 7.12 -18.58
N CYS A 102 1.81 8.11 -19.32
CA CYS A 102 2.52 7.84 -20.57
C CYS A 102 3.72 8.76 -20.88
N SER A 103 3.93 9.83 -20.12
CA SER A 103 4.97 10.82 -20.42
C SER A 103 5.56 11.47 -19.17
N GLY A 104 6.47 12.44 -19.35
CA GLY A 104 7.09 13.20 -18.27
C GLY A 104 8.49 12.72 -17.87
N PRO A 105 9.10 13.34 -16.84
CA PRO A 105 10.50 13.13 -16.48
C PRO A 105 10.85 11.68 -16.14
N ASN A 106 9.89 10.94 -15.58
CA ASN A 106 10.07 9.54 -15.20
C ASN A 106 10.27 8.59 -16.40
N MET A 107 10.03 9.03 -17.64
CA MET A 107 10.42 8.28 -18.85
C MET A 107 11.93 8.09 -19.00
N GLN A 108 12.73 8.93 -18.33
CA GLN A 108 14.19 8.83 -18.33
C GLN A 108 14.74 8.29 -16.99
N ALA A 109 13.87 8.00 -16.02
CA ALA A 109 14.30 7.52 -14.73
C ALA A 109 14.59 6.01 -14.77
N THR A 110 15.59 5.56 -14.01
CA THR A 110 15.86 4.13 -13.82
C THR A 110 15.19 3.58 -12.55
N PRO A 111 15.00 2.26 -12.42
CA PRO A 111 14.59 1.66 -11.16
C PRO A 111 15.50 2.04 -9.98
N GLU A 112 16.83 2.12 -10.17
CA GLU A 112 17.75 2.56 -9.11
C GLU A 112 17.47 3.99 -8.67
N GLU A 113 17.16 4.91 -9.59
CA GLU A 113 16.84 6.30 -9.25
C GLU A 113 15.53 6.44 -8.49
N ILE A 114 14.52 5.60 -8.82
CA ILE A 114 13.27 5.53 -8.07
C ILE A 114 13.51 5.00 -6.65
N ILE A 115 14.33 3.95 -6.50
CA ILE A 115 14.73 3.42 -5.19
C ILE A 115 15.42 4.52 -4.37
N ALA A 116 16.43 5.19 -4.94
CA ALA A 116 17.17 6.26 -4.26
C ALA A 116 16.26 7.44 -3.86
N ARG A 117 15.25 7.79 -4.69
CA ARG A 117 14.26 8.81 -4.36
C ARG A 117 13.38 8.39 -3.17
N ILE A 118 12.94 7.13 -3.13
CA ILE A 118 12.20 6.57 -1.99
C ILE A 118 13.06 6.62 -0.71
N GLU A 119 14.32 6.20 -0.77
CA GLU A 119 15.22 6.21 0.39
C GLU A 119 15.44 7.64 0.91
N ARG A 120 15.60 8.60 0.00
CA ARG A 120 15.75 10.02 0.33
C ARG A 120 14.55 10.59 1.06
N TYR A 121 13.33 10.36 0.55
CA TYR A 121 12.12 10.93 1.15
C TYR A 121 11.66 10.20 2.41
N SER A 122 11.82 8.87 2.46
CA SER A 122 11.38 8.07 3.60
C SER A 122 12.41 7.96 4.73
N GLY A 123 13.69 8.18 4.44
CA GLY A 123 14.80 7.86 5.33
C GLY A 123 15.01 6.35 5.57
N VAL A 124 14.28 5.48 4.86
CA VAL A 124 14.35 4.01 5.00
C VAL A 124 15.25 3.45 3.91
N GLN A 125 16.35 2.78 4.29
CA GLN A 125 17.29 2.16 3.36
C GLN A 125 16.74 0.80 2.90
N VAL A 126 16.26 0.72 1.65
CA VAL A 126 15.59 -0.46 1.09
C VAL A 126 16.41 -1.16 0.01
N ALA A 127 17.46 -0.55 -0.56
CA ALA A 127 18.18 -1.07 -1.71
C ALA A 127 18.73 -2.50 -1.50
N GLN A 128 19.35 -2.75 -0.34
CA GLN A 128 19.85 -4.09 -0.02
C GLN A 128 18.70 -5.11 0.10
N ALA A 129 17.62 -4.75 0.79
CA ALA A 129 16.46 -5.61 0.95
C ALA A 129 15.72 -5.87 -0.37
N PHE A 130 15.64 -4.85 -1.23
CA PHE A 130 15.07 -4.90 -2.57
C PHE A 130 15.79 -5.91 -3.47
N ALA A 131 17.11 -6.08 -3.29
CA ALA A 131 17.92 -6.99 -4.09
C ALA A 131 17.70 -8.49 -3.73
N HIS A 132 17.01 -8.81 -2.63
CA HIS A 132 16.76 -10.20 -2.27
C HIS A 132 15.76 -10.89 -3.22
N PRO A 133 16.15 -11.99 -3.90
CA PRO A 133 15.31 -12.63 -4.91
C PRO A 133 14.00 -13.20 -4.31
N GLU A 134 14.03 -13.67 -3.06
CA GLU A 134 12.87 -14.25 -2.37
C GLU A 134 11.74 -13.24 -2.16
N LEU A 135 12.04 -11.93 -2.15
CA LEU A 135 11.05 -10.86 -1.98
C LEU A 135 9.96 -10.89 -3.06
N GLN A 136 10.24 -11.48 -4.23
CA GLN A 136 9.23 -11.68 -5.27
C GLN A 136 8.02 -12.50 -4.80
N ASN A 137 8.19 -13.35 -3.78
CA ASN A 137 7.10 -14.17 -3.25
C ASN A 137 6.05 -13.30 -2.55
N ALA A 138 6.46 -12.24 -1.86
CA ALA A 138 5.54 -11.29 -1.23
C ALA A 138 4.74 -10.50 -2.29
N ILE A 139 5.41 -10.05 -3.36
CA ILE A 139 4.75 -9.37 -4.50
C ILE A 139 3.72 -10.31 -5.14
N LYS A 140 4.13 -11.55 -5.46
CA LYS A 140 3.25 -12.57 -6.04
C LYS A 140 2.06 -12.87 -5.14
N TRP A 141 2.25 -12.88 -3.82
CA TRP A 141 1.17 -13.11 -2.86
C TRP A 141 0.12 -11.99 -2.92
N HIS A 142 0.53 -10.72 -2.88
CA HIS A 142 -0.40 -9.59 -3.00
C HIS A 142 -1.16 -9.61 -4.33
N CYS A 143 -0.45 -9.81 -5.45
CA CYS A 143 -1.07 -9.92 -6.76
C CYS A 143 -2.04 -11.10 -6.87
N LYS A 144 -1.65 -12.28 -6.35
CA LYS A 144 -2.50 -13.48 -6.37
C LYS A 144 -3.76 -13.26 -5.55
N TYR A 145 -3.63 -12.71 -4.35
CA TYR A 145 -4.76 -12.45 -3.47
C TYR A 145 -5.74 -11.43 -4.06
N ALA A 146 -5.23 -10.34 -4.63
CA ALA A 146 -6.05 -9.35 -5.34
C ALA A 146 -6.79 -9.97 -6.54
N ARG A 147 -6.09 -10.73 -7.40
CA ARG A 147 -6.68 -11.39 -8.56
C ARG A 147 -7.75 -12.40 -8.19
N GLN A 148 -7.51 -13.20 -7.15
CA GLN A 148 -8.48 -14.19 -6.67
C GLN A 148 -9.79 -13.53 -6.19
N ASN A 149 -9.70 -12.32 -5.61
CA ASN A 149 -10.86 -11.55 -5.16
C ASN A 149 -11.42 -10.59 -6.22
N GLY A 150 -10.93 -10.66 -7.48
CA GLY A 150 -11.43 -9.81 -8.56
C GLY A 150 -11.13 -8.32 -8.40
N ILE A 151 -10.11 -7.96 -7.63
CA ILE A 151 -9.78 -6.56 -7.36
C ILE A 151 -9.19 -5.91 -8.62
N HIS A 152 -9.87 -4.86 -9.09
CA HIS A 152 -9.49 -4.11 -10.28
C HIS A 152 -9.21 -2.64 -9.97
N VAL A 153 -10.14 -1.94 -9.32
CA VAL A 153 -10.03 -0.51 -9.02
C VAL A 153 -9.27 -0.28 -7.71
N SER A 154 -8.51 0.82 -7.63
CA SER A 154 -7.80 1.22 -6.41
C SER A 154 -8.23 2.62 -5.95
N PRO A 155 -8.72 2.80 -4.70
CA PRO A 155 -8.86 1.76 -3.69
C PRO A 155 -10.10 0.87 -3.91
N THR A 156 -9.99 -0.38 -3.45
CA THR A 156 -11.15 -1.25 -3.17
C THR A 156 -11.14 -1.62 -1.69
N PHE A 157 -12.31 -1.66 -1.07
CA PHE A 157 -12.48 -1.97 0.36
C PHE A 157 -13.15 -3.33 0.53
N MET A 158 -12.69 -4.11 1.50
CA MET A 158 -13.33 -5.36 1.93
C MET A 158 -13.58 -5.33 3.43
N VAL A 159 -14.74 -5.87 3.83
CA VAL A 159 -15.09 -6.09 5.24
C VAL A 159 -15.35 -7.58 5.43
N ASN A 160 -14.63 -8.20 6.36
CA ASN A 160 -14.73 -9.63 6.67
C ASN A 160 -14.70 -10.54 5.43
N GLY A 161 -13.82 -10.22 4.47
CA GLY A 161 -13.67 -11.02 3.25
C GLY A 161 -14.67 -10.70 2.13
N LEU A 162 -15.52 -9.68 2.27
CA LEU A 162 -16.49 -9.29 1.24
C LEU A 162 -16.22 -7.87 0.73
N VAL A 163 -16.14 -7.71 -0.59
CA VAL A 163 -15.97 -6.41 -1.27
C VAL A 163 -17.15 -5.50 -0.98
N GLN A 164 -16.85 -4.25 -0.64
CA GLN A 164 -17.82 -3.17 -0.40
C GLN A 164 -17.74 -2.18 -1.56
N ALA A 165 -18.54 -2.40 -2.59
CA ALA A 165 -18.47 -1.63 -3.84
C ALA A 165 -18.95 -0.17 -3.71
N ASP A 166 -19.67 0.13 -2.64
CA ASP A 166 -20.24 1.45 -2.34
C ASP A 166 -19.37 2.28 -1.40
N LEU A 167 -18.29 1.72 -0.85
CA LEU A 167 -17.29 2.49 -0.11
C LEU A 167 -16.27 3.12 -1.05
N GLY A 168 -15.94 4.38 -0.78
CA GLY A 168 -15.01 5.18 -1.57
C GLY A 168 -13.95 5.89 -0.73
N SER A 169 -12.87 6.29 -1.39
CA SER A 169 -11.88 7.20 -0.78
C SER A 169 -12.45 8.59 -0.50
N GLY A 170 -13.62 8.92 -1.04
CA GLY A 170 -14.35 10.15 -0.77
C GLY A 170 -15.00 10.21 0.61
N ASP A 171 -15.38 9.07 1.17
CA ASP A 171 -16.24 9.03 2.36
C ASP A 171 -15.53 9.51 3.62
N ASP A 172 -16.30 9.99 4.58
CA ASP A 172 -15.81 10.23 5.93
C ASP A 172 -15.49 8.91 6.63
N VAL A 173 -14.53 8.95 7.57
CA VAL A 173 -14.15 7.76 8.35
C VAL A 173 -15.31 7.18 9.16
N GLU A 174 -16.32 7.99 9.49
CA GLU A 174 -17.55 7.55 10.15
C GLU A 174 -18.36 6.58 9.27
N VAL A 175 -18.42 6.82 7.96
CA VAL A 175 -19.12 5.92 7.03
C VAL A 175 -18.45 4.55 7.03
N TRP A 176 -17.11 4.53 7.03
CA TRP A 176 -16.34 3.30 7.12
C TRP A 176 -16.55 2.62 8.48
N ALA A 177 -16.56 3.38 9.59
CA ALA A 177 -16.76 2.85 10.93
C ALA A 177 -18.15 2.20 11.08
N THR A 178 -19.22 2.88 10.64
CA THR A 178 -20.58 2.31 10.59
C THR A 178 -20.60 1.02 9.78
N ARG A 179 -19.98 1.01 8.59
CA ARG A 179 -19.96 -0.20 7.76
C ARG A 179 -19.25 -1.37 8.44
N VAL A 180 -18.12 -1.12 9.10
CA VAL A 180 -17.29 -2.18 9.68
C VAL A 180 -17.88 -2.67 11.00
N LEU A 181 -18.37 -1.77 11.85
CA LEU A 181 -18.81 -2.10 13.21
C LEU A 181 -20.25 -2.64 13.27
N GLY A 182 -21.12 -2.22 12.34
CA GLY A 182 -22.55 -2.47 12.37
C GLY A 182 -23.31 -1.33 13.04
#